data_AF-A0A3L8NXR0-F1
#
_entry.id   AF-A0A3L8NXR0-F1
#
_cell.length_a   1.000
_cell.length_b   1.000
_cell.length_c   1.000
_cell.angle_alpha   90.00
_cell.angle_beta   90.00
_cell.angle_gamma   90.00
#
_symmetry.space_group_name_H-M   'P 1'
#
loop_
_entity.id
_entity.type
_entity.pdbx_description
1 polymer ?
#
loop_
_entity_poly.entity_id
_entity_poly.type
_entity_poly.pdbx_seq_one_letter_code
_entity_poly.pdbx_strand_id
1 'polypeptide(L)'
;NHGEEALAYLANHSVDLIVLDNNMPVMNGLETLKKIREREIEGKVLLFTVSDNSKDVQDALQLGVDGYLLKDMEPEDIIKD
;
A
#
# COMPACT_ATOMS: atom_id res chain seq x y z
N ASN A 1 0.42 -6.43 -14.68
CA ASN A 1 1.61 -6.10 -13.86
C ASN A 1 1.26 -4.97 -12.91
N HIS A 2 0.33 -5.21 -11.99
CA HIS A 2 -0.44 -4.15 -11.32
C HIS A 2 0.45 -3.15 -10.55
N GLY A 3 1.51 -3.59 -9.88
CA GLY A 3 2.47 -2.69 -9.22
C GLY A 3 3.27 -1.79 -10.19
N GLU A 4 3.74 -2.31 -11.32
CA GLU A 4 4.44 -1.48 -12.33
C GLU A 4 3.48 -0.50 -13.01
N GLU A 5 2.23 -0.90 -13.24
CA GLU A 5 1.18 -0.02 -13.79
C GLU A 5 0.87 1.13 -12.84
N ALA A 6 0.76 0.85 -11.53
CA ALA A 6 0.59 1.88 -10.50
C ALA A 6 1.77 2.86 -10.49
N LEU A 7 3.01 2.36 -10.53
CA LEU A 7 4.21 3.21 -10.57
C LEU A 7 4.28 4.07 -11.83
N ALA A 8 3.88 3.54 -12.98
CA ALA A 8 3.84 4.30 -14.24
C ALA A 8 2.79 5.42 -14.20
N TYR A 9 1.64 5.16 -13.57
CA TYR A 9 0.62 6.18 -13.34
C TYR A 9 1.13 7.28 -12.41
N LEU A 10 1.68 6.91 -11.25
CA LEU A 10 2.18 7.84 -10.23
C LEU A 10 3.36 8.69 -10.71
N ALA A 11 4.13 8.22 -11.69
CA ALA A 11 5.21 9.01 -12.29
C ALA A 11 4.70 10.28 -13.01
N ASN A 12 3.41 10.31 -13.40
CA ASN A 12 2.82 11.42 -14.15
C ASN A 12 1.63 12.08 -13.44
N HIS A 13 1.23 11.56 -12.28
CA HIS A 13 0.04 12.03 -11.56
C HIS A 13 0.34 12.13 -10.07
N SER A 14 0.07 13.30 -9.49
CA SER A 14 0.04 13.48 -8.03
C SER A 14 -1.27 12.93 -7.48
N VAL A 15 -1.18 12.17 -6.39
CA VAL A 15 -2.34 11.66 -5.66
C VAL A 15 -2.16 11.86 -4.17
N ASP A 16 -3.25 12.14 -3.47
CA ASP A 16 -3.19 12.33 -2.01
C ASP A 16 -3.14 10.99 -1.26
N LEU A 17 -3.79 9.95 -1.81
CA LEU A 17 -3.90 8.63 -1.21
C LEU A 17 -3.74 7.52 -2.25
N ILE A 18 -2.95 6.51 -1.88
CA ILE A 18 -2.67 5.30 -2.65
C ILE A 18 -3.12 4.12 -1.78
N VAL A 19 -4.11 3.37 -2.28
CA VAL A 19 -4.55 2.13 -1.63
C VAL A 19 -3.95 0.95 -2.39
N LEU A 20 -3.08 0.18 -1.74
CA LEU A 20 -2.36 -0.93 -2.36
C LEU A 20 -2.85 -2.28 -1.83
N ASP A 21 -3.23 -3.17 -2.73
CA ASP A 21 -3.39 -4.58 -2.39
C ASP A 21 -2.01 -5.23 -2.18
N ASN A 22 -1.86 -6.04 -1.12
CA ASN A 22 -0.63 -6.82 -0.97
C ASN A 22 -0.61 -8.03 -1.91
N ASN A 23 -1.75 -8.67 -2.16
CA ASN A 23 -1.83 -9.92 -2.93
C ASN A 23 -1.96 -9.66 -4.43
N MET A 24 -0.96 -9.01 -5.02
CA MET A 24 -0.89 -8.76 -6.46
C MET A 24 0.10 -9.70 -7.15
N PRO A 25 -0.20 -10.16 -8.38
CA PRO A 25 0.73 -10.98 -9.15
C PRO A 25 1.92 -10.15 -9.65
N VAL A 26 3.07 -10.81 -9.81
CA VAL A 26 4.35 -10.27 -10.31
C VAL A 26 5.04 -9.30 -9.35
N MET A 27 4.35 -8.26 -8.87
CA MET A 27 4.87 -7.34 -7.86
C MET A 27 3.80 -7.11 -6.80
N ASN A 28 4.13 -7.46 -5.55
CA ASN A 28 3.19 -7.34 -4.44
C ASN A 28 3.11 -5.90 -3.90
N GLY A 29 2.21 -5.67 -2.95
CA GLY A 29 1.99 -4.35 -2.35
C GLY A 29 3.21 -3.80 -1.60
N LEU A 30 3.94 -4.65 -0.86
CA LEU A 30 5.17 -4.26 -0.16
C LEU A 30 6.29 -3.85 -1.12
N GLU A 31 6.50 -4.60 -2.19
CA GLU A 31 7.46 -4.26 -3.25
C GLU A 31 7.08 -2.96 -3.95
N THR A 32 5.78 -2.76 -4.19
CA THR A 32 5.26 -1.52 -4.78
C THR A 32 5.49 -0.34 -3.85
N LEU A 33 5.18 -0.46 -2.55
CA LEU A 33 5.43 0.55 -1.52
C LEU A 33 6.92 0.92 -1.47
N LYS A 34 7.81 -0.08 -1.46
CA LYS A 34 9.26 0.14 -1.47
C LYS A 34 9.67 1.01 -2.65
N LYS A 35 9.20 0.68 -3.86
CA LYS A 35 9.50 1.46 -5.08
C LYS A 35 8.90 2.86 -5.05
N ILE A 36 7.70 3.04 -4.48
CA ILE A 36 7.09 4.37 -4.31
C ILE A 36 8.01 5.26 -3.47
N ARG A 37 8.52 4.74 -2.35
CA ARG A 37 9.42 5.49 -1.45
C ARG A 37 10.79 5.73 -2.05
N GLU A 38 11.38 4.73 -2.71
CA GLU A 38 12.67 4.88 -3.41
C GLU A 38 12.62 5.91 -4.55
N ARG A 39 11.45 6.10 -5.18
CA ARG A 39 11.23 7.10 -6.24
C ARG A 39 10.77 8.46 -5.71
N GLU A 40 10.73 8.64 -4.38
CA GLU A 40 10.27 9.86 -3.73
C GLU A 40 8.87 10.31 -4.21
N ILE A 41 8.00 9.35 -4.54
CA ILE A 41 6.62 9.63 -4.95
C ILE A 41 5.83 10.07 -3.73
N GLU A 42 5.27 11.27 -3.82
CA GLU A 42 4.41 11.85 -2.79
C GLU A 42 3.03 11.16 -2.75
N GLY A 43 2.37 11.24 -1.59
CA GLY A 43 1.07 10.62 -1.34
C GLY A 43 1.09 9.64 -0.16
N LYS A 44 -0.04 9.58 0.53
CA LYS A 44 -0.24 8.65 1.64
C LYS A 44 -0.44 7.24 1.09
N VAL A 45 0.22 6.24 1.67
CA VAL A 45 0.08 4.84 1.25
C VAL A 45 -0.64 4.04 2.33
N LEU A 46 -1.78 3.47 1.97
CA LEU A 46 -2.56 2.53 2.78
C LEU A 46 -2.43 1.13 2.17
N LEU A 47 -1.83 0.19 2.90
CA LEU A 47 -1.86 -1.22 2.50
C LEU A 47 -3.23 -1.82 2.86
N PHE A 48 -3.87 -2.50 1.92
CA PHE A 48 -5.17 -3.15 2.08
C PHE A 48 -5.04 -4.65 1.78
N THR A 49 -5.07 -5.50 2.80
CA THR A 49 -4.59 -6.89 2.68
C THR A 49 -5.37 -7.86 3.56
N VAL A 50 -5.41 -9.14 3.17
CA VAL A 50 -5.96 -10.21 4.03
C VAL A 50 -4.92 -10.80 4.98
N SER A 51 -3.66 -10.40 4.83
CA SER A 51 -2.54 -10.88 5.65
C SER A 51 -2.47 -10.09 6.95
N ASP A 52 -2.66 -10.77 8.07
CA ASP A 52 -2.37 -10.28 9.43
C ASP A 52 -0.97 -10.71 9.91
N ASN A 53 -0.13 -11.20 8.99
CA ASN A 53 1.20 -11.68 9.32
C ASN A 53 2.04 -10.54 9.91
N SER A 54 2.47 -10.73 11.16
CA SER A 54 3.30 -9.77 11.89
C SER A 54 4.55 -9.31 11.13
N LYS A 55 5.13 -10.17 10.29
CA LYS A 55 6.29 -9.81 9.46
C LYS A 55 5.92 -8.82 8.37
N ASP A 56 4.81 -9.02 7.67
CA ASP A 56 4.35 -8.13 6.59
C ASP A 56 4.03 -6.74 7.16
N VAL A 57 3.41 -6.70 8.34
CA VAL A 57 3.13 -5.45 9.07
C VAL A 57 4.43 -4.74 9.43
N GLN A 58 5.41 -5.45 10.01
CA GLN A 58 6.70 -4.87 10.36
C GLN A 58 7.46 -4.35 9.13
N ASP A 59 7.48 -5.13 8.05
CA ASP A 59 8.14 -4.75 6.80
C ASP A 59 7.46 -3.49 6.21
N ALA A 60 6.12 -3.42 6.22
CA ALA A 60 5.38 -2.23 5.78
C ALA A 60 5.70 -0.97 6.60
N LEU A 61 5.76 -1.11 7.93
CA LEU A 61 6.11 -0.02 8.84
C LEU A 61 7.54 0.48 8.62
N GLN A 62 8.50 -0.42 8.44
CA GLN A 62 9.89 -0.07 8.12
C GLN A 62 10.02 0.66 6.79
N LEU A 63 9.15 0.32 5.82
CA LEU A 63 9.07 0.99 4.53
C LEU A 63 8.29 2.31 4.58
N GLY A 64 7.79 2.74 5.74
CA GLY A 64 7.08 4.02 5.87
C GLY A 64 5.70 4.01 5.22
N VAL A 65 4.94 2.92 5.39
CA VAL A 65 3.50 2.91 5.09
C VAL A 65 2.76 3.89 6.01
N ASP A 66 1.73 4.57 5.50
CA ASP A 66 0.93 5.51 6.30
C ASP A 66 -0.25 4.84 7.00
N GLY A 67 -0.67 3.67 6.50
CA GLY A 67 -1.67 2.83 7.17
C GLY A 67 -1.64 1.39 6.70
N TYR A 68 -2.17 0.50 7.53
CA TYR A 68 -2.31 -0.92 7.23
C TYR A 68 -3.72 -1.34 7.62
N LEU A 69 -4.49 -1.82 6.65
CA LEU A 69 -5.89 -2.17 6.79
C LEU A 69 -6.12 -3.62 6.38
N LEU A 70 -6.78 -4.38 7.25
CA LEU A 70 -7.16 -5.74 6.94
C LEU A 70 -8.49 -5.77 6.16
N LYS A 71 -8.61 -6.60 5.12
CA LYS A 71 -9.81 -6.67 4.27
C LYS A 71 -11.02 -7.31 4.95
N ASP A 72 -10.79 -8.02 6.04
CA ASP A 72 -11.81 -8.68 6.85
C ASP A 72 -12.29 -7.82 8.02
N MET A 73 -11.79 -6.58 8.15
CA MET A 73 -12.34 -5.63 9.11
C MET A 73 -13.75 -5.20 8.70
N GLU A 74 -14.62 -5.02 9.69
CA GLU A 74 -15.95 -4.49 9.46
C GLU A 74 -15.86 -3.04 8.94
N PRO A 75 -16.72 -2.60 8.01
CA PRO A 75 -16.67 -1.25 7.46
C PRO A 75 -16.72 -0.14 8.53
N GLU A 76 -17.38 -0.42 9.65
CA GLU A 76 -17.50 0.44 10.82
C GLU A 76 -16.15 0.67 11.52
N ASP A 77 -15.21 -0.27 11.43
CA ASP A 77 -13.86 -0.09 12.00
C ASP A 77 -12.96 0.80 11.14
N ILE A 78 -13.32 0.98 9.86
CA ILE A 78 -12.61 1.79 8.86
C ILE A 78 -13.04 3.25 8.95
N ILE A 79 -14.35 3.47 9.16
CA ILE A 79 -14.95 4.79 9.24
C ILE A 79 -15.07 5.16 10.73
N LYS A 80 -14.13 5.96 11.22
CA LYS A 80 -14.21 6.52 12.58
C LYS A 80 -14.61 7.98 12.50
N ASP A 81 -15.62 8.34 13.31
CA ASP A 81 -16.17 9.70 13.45
C ASP A 81 -15.11 10.74 13.87
#